data_AF-I9TX44-F1
#
_entry.id   AF-I9TX44-F1
#
_cell.length_a   1.000
_cell.length_b   1.000
_cell.length_c   1.000
_cell.angle_alpha   90.00
_cell.angle_beta   90.00
_cell.angle_gamma   90.00
#
_symmetry.space_group_name_H-M   'P 1'
#
loop_
_entity.id
_entity.type
_entity.pdbx_description
1 polymer ?
#
loop_
_entity_poly.entity_id
_entity_poly.type
_entity_poly.pdbx_seq_one_letter_code
_entity_poly.pdbx_strand_id
1 'polypeptide(L)'
;MREFLKAFKDAFPHTISIFLGYLLMGMTFGMLLAQHGYDYKVALFMSLFIYAGAVQFVAITLLSAQASLMNVVIVSLLVNARQTCYALSMLDRFKNTKWRLPYLAHALADETFALLNLYAPKKGVNETDFMFSISLLNHSYWVIGSLIGSLAGSHFSFDTQGMEFVMTAIFIVLFMEQYKRNTNHKNAWLGIVIAVVCLALFGTEYFLLIALVLMVLALILFRKQLEC
;
A
#
# COMPACT_ATOMS: atom_id res chain seq x y z
N MET A 1 -26.36 0.78 -17.08
CA MET A 1 -25.26 1.35 -17.88
C MET A 1 -25.23 2.88 -17.85
N ARG A 2 -26.34 3.59 -18.14
CA ARG A 2 -26.39 5.08 -18.04
C ARG A 2 -26.11 5.63 -16.63
N GLU A 3 -26.64 5.00 -15.59
CA GLU A 3 -26.42 5.41 -14.19
C GLU A 3 -24.95 5.25 -13.75
N PHE A 4 -24.33 4.11 -14.09
CA PHE A 4 -22.90 3.90 -13.87
C PHE A 4 -22.04 4.94 -14.60
N LEU A 5 -22.38 5.27 -15.86
CA LEU A 5 -21.63 6.26 -16.62
C LEU A 5 -21.69 7.66 -15.99
N LYS A 6 -22.83 8.03 -15.39
CA LYS A 6 -22.98 9.28 -14.64
C LYS A 6 -22.09 9.26 -13.40
N ALA A 7 -22.12 8.18 -12.63
CA ALA A 7 -21.28 8.02 -11.44
C ALA A 7 -19.78 8.05 -11.77
N PHE A 8 -19.38 7.41 -12.86
CA PHE A 8 -17.99 7.41 -13.34
C PHE A 8 -17.52 8.81 -13.75
N LYS A 9 -18.34 9.54 -14.50
CA LYS A 9 -18.05 10.94 -14.87
C LYS A 9 -17.99 11.86 -13.66
N ASP A 10 -18.80 11.59 -12.63
CA ASP A 10 -18.78 12.35 -11.40
C ASP A 10 -17.55 12.04 -10.54
N ALA A 11 -17.12 10.77 -10.49
CA ALA A 11 -15.95 10.32 -9.74
C ALA A 11 -14.61 10.78 -10.35
N PHE A 12 -14.50 10.80 -11.69
CA PHE A 12 -13.23 11.04 -12.38
C PHE A 12 -12.48 12.33 -11.97
N PRO A 13 -13.13 13.52 -11.89
CA PRO A 13 -12.44 14.74 -11.46
C PRO A 13 -11.86 14.65 -10.05
N HIS A 14 -12.46 13.86 -9.16
CA HIS A 14 -12.00 13.68 -7.78
C HIS A 14 -10.75 12.82 -7.67
N THR A 15 -10.48 11.94 -8.65
CA THR A 15 -9.33 11.04 -8.64
C THR A 15 -8.09 11.63 -9.32
N ILE A 16 -8.20 12.78 -10.00
CA ILE A 16 -7.08 13.42 -10.74
C ILE A 16 -5.92 13.78 -9.81
N SER A 17 -6.20 14.22 -8.57
CA SER A 17 -5.16 14.58 -7.60
C SER A 17 -4.27 13.40 -7.23
N ILE A 18 -4.82 12.19 -7.21
CA ILE A 18 -4.14 10.95 -6.82
C ILE A 18 -3.60 10.19 -8.03
N PHE A 19 -4.17 10.43 -9.22
CA PHE A 19 -3.78 9.79 -10.49
C PHE A 19 -2.27 9.76 -10.71
N LEU A 20 -1.60 10.91 -10.63
CA LEU A 20 -0.18 11.00 -10.91
C LEU A 20 0.65 10.25 -9.87
N GLY A 21 0.27 10.33 -8.59
CA GLY A 21 0.94 9.60 -7.50
C GLY A 21 0.84 8.09 -7.67
N TYR A 22 -0.36 7.59 -7.97
CA TYR A 22 -0.59 6.16 -8.21
C TYR A 22 0.15 5.63 -9.42
N LEU A 23 0.16 6.40 -10.50
CA LEU A 23 0.79 6.00 -11.74
C LEU A 23 2.31 5.98 -11.58
N LEU A 24 2.91 6.98 -10.93
CA LEU A 24 4.35 7.01 -10.65
C LEU A 24 4.77 5.93 -9.65
N MET A 25 4.04 5.75 -8.53
CA MET A 25 4.34 4.68 -7.58
C MET A 25 4.18 3.30 -8.22
N GLY A 26 3.12 3.11 -9.00
CA GLY A 26 2.89 1.90 -9.78
C GLY A 26 4.07 1.63 -10.73
N MET A 27 4.54 2.64 -11.45
CA MET A 27 5.72 2.53 -12.32
C MET A 27 6.97 2.11 -11.53
N THR A 28 7.25 2.75 -10.39
CA THR A 28 8.39 2.38 -9.55
C THR A 28 8.31 0.93 -9.09
N PHE A 29 7.11 0.46 -8.72
CA PHE A 29 6.88 -0.95 -8.37
C PHE A 29 7.16 -1.89 -9.55
N GLY A 30 6.62 -1.56 -10.73
CA GLY A 30 6.84 -2.35 -11.94
C GLY A 30 8.31 -2.44 -12.33
N MET A 31 9.03 -1.31 -12.27
CA MET A 31 10.47 -1.25 -12.53
C MET A 31 11.25 -2.11 -11.53
N LEU A 32 10.90 -2.03 -10.24
CA LEU A 32 11.53 -2.83 -9.19
C LEU A 32 11.37 -4.34 -9.46
N LEU A 33 10.19 -4.80 -9.90
CA LEU A 33 9.98 -6.19 -10.29
C LEU A 33 10.85 -6.63 -11.47
N ALA A 34 10.87 -5.82 -12.54
CA ALA A 34 11.64 -6.15 -13.74
C ALA A 34 13.13 -6.26 -13.45
N GLN A 35 13.65 -5.40 -12.56
CA GLN A 35 15.06 -5.43 -12.12
C GLN A 35 15.42 -6.68 -11.32
N HIS A 36 14.46 -7.25 -10.59
CA HIS A 36 14.62 -8.55 -9.93
C HIS A 36 14.41 -9.75 -10.88
N GLY A 37 14.28 -9.50 -12.18
CA GLY A 37 14.12 -10.54 -13.20
C GLY A 37 12.70 -11.10 -13.30
N TYR A 38 11.72 -10.47 -12.65
CA TYR A 38 10.32 -10.89 -12.76
C TYR A 38 9.67 -10.37 -14.04
N ASP A 39 8.89 -11.23 -14.69
CA ASP A 39 8.13 -10.91 -15.90
C ASP A 39 7.01 -9.89 -15.60
N TYR A 40 6.59 -9.11 -16.61
CA TYR A 40 5.49 -8.13 -16.50
C TYR A 40 4.17 -8.79 -16.07
N LYS A 41 4.02 -10.09 -16.34
CA LYS A 41 2.89 -10.88 -15.87
C LYS A 41 2.83 -10.89 -14.35
N VAL A 42 3.97 -11.03 -13.66
CA VAL A 42 4.03 -11.01 -12.19
C VAL A 42 3.59 -9.65 -11.67
N ALA A 43 4.05 -8.56 -12.29
CA ALA A 43 3.61 -7.21 -11.96
C ALA A 43 2.10 -7.03 -12.12
N LEU A 44 1.53 -7.55 -13.21
CA LEU A 44 0.10 -7.54 -13.46
C LEU A 44 -0.68 -8.35 -12.42
N PHE A 45 -0.26 -9.59 -12.15
CA PHE A 45 -0.91 -10.46 -11.17
C PHE A 45 -0.88 -9.83 -9.76
N MET A 46 0.28 -9.35 -9.31
CA MET A 46 0.38 -8.71 -8.00
C MET A 46 -0.50 -7.46 -7.92
N SER A 47 -0.52 -6.64 -8.97
CA SER A 47 -1.32 -5.42 -9.02
C SER A 47 -2.83 -5.68 -9.05
N LEU A 48 -3.27 -6.79 -9.65
CA LEU A 48 -4.69 -7.17 -9.69
C LEU A 48 -5.16 -7.82 -8.38
N PHE A 49 -4.37 -8.76 -7.83
CA PHE A 49 -4.82 -9.64 -6.75
C PHE A 49 -4.31 -9.30 -5.35
N ILE A 50 -3.14 -8.66 -5.24
CA ILE A 50 -2.58 -8.29 -3.93
C ILE A 50 -2.94 -6.86 -3.58
N TYR A 51 -2.87 -5.94 -4.55
CA TYR A 51 -3.26 -4.53 -4.46
C TYR A 51 -3.04 -3.92 -3.06
N ALA A 52 -1.77 -3.88 -2.64
CA ALA A 52 -1.40 -3.49 -1.28
C ALA A 52 -0.17 -2.59 -1.22
N GLY A 53 0.14 -1.88 -2.32
CA GLY A 53 1.16 -0.83 -2.42
C GLY A 53 2.43 -1.12 -1.62
N ALA A 54 2.52 -0.56 -0.41
CA ALA A 54 3.58 -0.79 0.57
C ALA A 54 3.97 -2.26 0.75
N VAL A 55 3.01 -3.18 0.90
CA VAL A 55 3.29 -4.61 1.06
C VAL A 55 3.91 -5.20 -0.20
N GLN A 56 3.53 -4.73 -1.39
CA GLN A 56 4.12 -5.25 -2.62
C GLN A 56 5.59 -4.85 -2.74
N PHE A 57 5.95 -3.61 -2.36
CA PHE A 57 7.34 -3.18 -2.28
C PHE A 57 8.14 -3.97 -1.23
N VAL A 58 7.60 -4.05 -0.01
CA VAL A 58 8.26 -4.76 1.10
C VAL A 58 8.45 -6.25 0.77
N ALA A 59 7.44 -6.89 0.18
CA ALA A 59 7.51 -8.30 -0.20
C ALA A 59 8.64 -8.54 -1.20
N ILE A 60 8.79 -7.71 -2.23
CA ILE A 60 9.89 -7.87 -3.20
C ILE A 60 11.23 -7.69 -2.51
N THR A 61 11.41 -6.65 -1.69
CA THR A 61 12.70 -6.44 -1.03
C THR A 61 13.06 -7.58 -0.08
N LEU A 62 12.09 -8.12 0.66
CA LEU A 62 12.32 -9.25 1.55
C LEU A 62 12.63 -10.54 0.79
N LEU A 63 11.92 -10.81 -0.32
CA LEU A 63 12.19 -11.96 -1.18
C LEU A 63 13.57 -11.87 -1.81
N SER A 64 13.99 -10.68 -2.25
CA SER A 64 15.32 -10.42 -2.80
C SER A 64 16.43 -10.57 -1.75
N ALA A 65 16.15 -10.23 -0.49
CA ALA A 65 17.05 -10.45 0.64
C ALA A 65 17.06 -11.91 1.14
N GLN A 66 16.42 -12.84 0.43
CA GLN A 66 16.30 -14.26 0.81
C GLN A 66 15.68 -14.46 2.20
N ALA A 67 14.82 -13.53 2.64
CA ALA A 67 14.10 -13.68 3.89
C ALA A 67 13.15 -14.89 3.82
N SER A 68 12.91 -15.52 4.97
CA SER A 68 11.97 -16.64 5.02
C SER A 68 10.57 -16.20 4.58
N LEU A 69 9.83 -17.10 3.92
CA LEU A 69 8.45 -16.80 3.49
C LEU A 69 7.55 -16.43 4.69
N MET A 70 7.82 -17.03 5.86
CA MET A 70 7.15 -16.68 7.11
C MET A 70 7.37 -15.21 7.48
N ASN A 71 8.60 -14.69 7.32
CA ASN A 71 8.90 -13.29 7.59
C ASN A 71 8.12 -12.37 6.65
N VAL A 72 8.07 -12.70 5.36
CA VAL A 72 7.31 -11.94 4.36
C VAL A 72 5.83 -11.85 4.75
N VAL A 73 5.22 -12.98 5.15
CA VAL A 73 3.82 -13.02 5.58
C VAL A 73 3.59 -12.17 6.83
N ILE A 74 4.43 -12.33 7.86
CA ILE A 74 4.30 -11.58 9.12
C ILE A 74 4.43 -10.08 8.87
N VAL A 75 5.46 -9.64 8.14
CA VAL A 75 5.65 -8.23 7.83
C VAL A 75 4.48 -7.69 7.01
N SER A 76 4.02 -8.43 6.01
CA SER A 76 2.89 -8.04 5.17
C SER A 76 1.61 -7.83 5.99
N LEU A 77 1.31 -8.74 6.93
CA LEU A 77 0.16 -8.63 7.83
C LEU A 77 0.28 -7.42 8.74
N LEU A 78 1.45 -7.17 9.31
CA LEU A 78 1.69 -6.04 10.21
C LEU A 78 1.57 -4.70 9.49
N VAL A 79 2.15 -4.58 8.29
CA VAL A 79 2.05 -3.36 7.47
C VAL A 79 0.61 -3.09 7.02
N ASN A 80 -0.16 -4.14 6.70
CA ASN A 80 -1.56 -4.01 6.28
C ASN A 80 -2.57 -3.93 7.42
N ALA A 81 -2.18 -4.11 8.69
CA ALA A 81 -3.12 -4.07 9.82
C ALA A 81 -3.98 -2.79 9.86
N ARG A 82 -3.43 -1.66 9.37
CA ARG A 82 -4.16 -0.38 9.24
C ARG A 82 -5.35 -0.45 8.28
N GLN A 83 -5.25 -1.23 7.20
CA GLN A 83 -6.34 -1.38 6.23
C GLN A 83 -7.54 -2.11 6.83
N THR A 84 -7.32 -3.00 7.80
CA THR A 84 -8.40 -3.64 8.56
C THR A 84 -9.24 -2.59 9.29
N CYS A 85 -8.62 -1.57 9.90
CA CYS A 85 -9.35 -0.48 10.55
C CYS A 85 -10.21 0.33 9.56
N TYR A 86 -9.71 0.58 8.35
CA TYR A 86 -10.49 1.26 7.29
C TYR A 86 -11.67 0.42 6.83
N ALA A 87 -11.45 -0.88 6.64
CA ALA A 87 -12.52 -1.81 6.28
C ALA A 87 -13.62 -1.84 7.35
N LEU A 88 -13.24 -1.86 8.64
CA LEU A 88 -14.18 -1.77 9.76
C LEU A 88 -14.96 -0.45 9.76
N SER A 89 -14.28 0.69 9.55
CA SER A 89 -14.93 2.01 9.50
C SER A 89 -15.92 2.16 8.33
N MET A 90 -15.73 1.40 7.24
CA MET A 90 -16.58 1.45 6.05
C MET A 90 -17.68 0.37 6.05
N LEU A 91 -17.77 -0.49 7.08
CA LEU A 91 -18.73 -1.59 7.15
C LEU A 91 -20.18 -1.15 6.90
N ASP A 92 -20.65 -0.12 7.61
CA ASP A 92 -22.02 0.36 7.47
C ASP A 92 -22.29 0.98 6.10
N ARG A 93 -21.30 1.69 5.55
CA ARG A 93 -21.40 2.33 4.23
C ARG A 93 -21.36 1.32 3.08
N PHE A 94 -20.65 0.21 3.27
CA PHE A 94 -20.56 -0.88 2.29
C PHE A 94 -21.67 -1.94 2.43
N LYS A 95 -22.43 -1.93 3.53
CA LYS A 95 -23.48 -2.93 3.84
C LYS A 95 -24.46 -3.18 2.70
N ASN A 96 -24.82 -2.15 1.95
CA ASN A 96 -25.83 -2.24 0.88
C ASN A 96 -25.26 -2.48 -0.53
N THR A 97 -23.94 -2.71 -0.64
CA THR A 97 -23.25 -2.82 -1.94
C THR A 97 -23.29 -4.22 -2.57
N LYS A 98 -23.86 -5.21 -1.87
CA LYS A 98 -24.12 -6.59 -2.34
C LYS A 98 -22.89 -7.24 -3.01
N TRP A 99 -22.98 -7.60 -4.28
CA TRP A 99 -21.94 -8.29 -5.04
C TRP A 99 -20.67 -7.46 -5.26
N ARG A 100 -20.72 -6.15 -5.04
CA ARG A 100 -19.56 -5.25 -5.16
C ARG A 100 -18.72 -5.16 -3.89
N LEU A 101 -19.25 -5.64 -2.77
CA LEU A 101 -18.56 -5.67 -1.48
C LEU A 101 -17.16 -6.27 -1.55
N PRO A 102 -16.92 -7.48 -2.12
CA PRO A 102 -15.58 -8.06 -2.14
C PRO A 102 -14.59 -7.20 -2.94
N TYR A 103 -15.04 -6.58 -4.04
CA TYR A 103 -14.18 -5.69 -4.83
C TYR A 103 -13.89 -4.37 -4.11
N LEU A 104 -14.90 -3.76 -3.49
CA LEU A 104 -14.73 -2.52 -2.73
C LEU A 104 -13.82 -2.73 -1.52
N ALA A 105 -13.91 -3.89 -0.85
CA ALA A 105 -13.01 -4.26 0.23
C ALA A 105 -11.57 -4.49 -0.26
N HIS A 106 -11.42 -5.14 -1.42
CA HIS A 106 -10.12 -5.37 -2.05
C HIS A 106 -9.44 -4.07 -2.50
N ALA A 107 -10.19 -3.17 -3.15
CA ALA A 107 -9.68 -1.92 -3.70
C ALA A 107 -9.55 -0.79 -2.65
N LEU A 108 -9.76 -1.09 -1.37
CA LEU A 108 -9.74 -0.12 -0.28
C LEU A 108 -8.30 0.21 0.15
N ALA A 109 -7.67 1.14 -0.56
CA ALA A 109 -6.39 1.74 -0.17
C ALA A 109 -6.59 3.00 0.68
N ASP A 110 -5.50 3.56 1.21
CA ASP A 110 -5.53 4.78 2.03
C ASP A 110 -6.16 5.97 1.28
N GLU A 111 -5.79 6.10 0.02
CA GLU A 111 -6.20 7.19 -0.87
C GLU A 111 -7.63 6.98 -1.36
N THR A 112 -8.01 5.72 -1.63
CA THR A 112 -9.40 5.36 -1.88
C THR A 112 -10.26 5.71 -0.65
N PHE A 113 -9.84 5.29 0.55
CA PHE A 113 -10.55 5.61 1.79
C PHE A 113 -10.67 7.11 2.03
N ALA A 114 -9.60 7.88 1.80
CA ALA A 114 -9.61 9.34 1.92
C ALA A 114 -10.61 9.96 0.94
N LEU A 115 -10.57 9.59 -0.34
CA LEU A 115 -11.48 10.10 -1.36
C LEU A 115 -12.94 9.79 -1.06
N LEU A 116 -13.23 8.58 -0.59
CA LEU A 116 -14.58 8.17 -0.21
C LEU A 116 -15.13 9.02 0.94
N ASN A 117 -14.28 9.48 1.87
CA ASN A 117 -14.71 10.35 2.98
C ASN A 117 -14.71 11.84 2.63
N LEU A 118 -13.85 12.28 1.70
CA LEU A 118 -13.73 13.67 1.26
C LEU A 118 -14.86 14.09 0.32
N TYR A 119 -15.32 13.17 -0.53
CA TYR A 119 -16.27 13.48 -1.60
C TYR A 119 -17.55 12.66 -1.49
N ALA A 120 -18.67 13.33 -1.76
CA ALA A 120 -19.99 12.72 -1.85
C ALA A 120 -20.51 12.84 -3.28
N PRO A 121 -21.29 11.85 -3.76
CA PRO A 121 -21.88 11.88 -5.09
C PRO A 121 -22.83 13.08 -5.24
N LYS A 122 -22.94 13.63 -6.46
CA LYS A 122 -23.94 14.66 -6.76
C LYS A 122 -25.37 14.13 -6.62
N LYS A 123 -26.33 15.04 -6.41
CA LYS A 123 -27.76 14.69 -6.37
C LYS A 123 -28.17 13.91 -7.62
N GLY A 124 -28.78 12.74 -7.41
CA GLY A 124 -29.22 11.84 -8.49
C GLY A 124 -28.17 10.84 -8.97
N VAL A 125 -26.98 10.81 -8.38
CA VAL A 125 -25.96 9.77 -8.60
C VAL A 125 -26.04 8.74 -7.48
N ASN A 126 -26.02 7.45 -7.84
CA ASN A 126 -26.01 6.36 -6.88
C ASN A 126 -24.66 6.30 -6.15
N GLU A 127 -24.68 6.30 -4.82
CA GLU A 127 -23.47 6.26 -3.99
C GLU A 127 -22.64 5.00 -4.21
N THR A 128 -23.27 3.82 -4.35
CA THR A 128 -22.55 2.56 -4.61
C THR A 128 -21.84 2.56 -5.96
N ASP A 129 -22.46 3.11 -7.01
CA ASP A 129 -21.80 3.27 -8.32
C ASP A 129 -20.65 4.28 -8.26
N PHE A 130 -20.79 5.35 -7.47
CA PHE A 130 -19.75 6.35 -7.26
C PHE A 130 -18.54 5.77 -6.53
N MET A 131 -18.75 5.09 -5.40
CA MET A 131 -17.67 4.44 -4.63
C MET A 131 -16.93 3.39 -5.46
N PHE A 132 -17.68 2.60 -6.24
CA PHE A 132 -17.10 1.61 -7.15
C PHE A 132 -16.28 2.27 -8.26
N SER A 133 -16.75 3.40 -8.80
CA SER A 133 -16.03 4.14 -9.84
C SER A 133 -14.71 4.71 -9.33
N ILE A 134 -14.68 5.31 -8.13
CA ILE A 134 -13.43 5.78 -7.50
C ILE A 134 -12.45 4.62 -7.32
N SER A 135 -12.94 3.51 -6.75
CA SER A 135 -12.11 2.33 -6.48
C SER A 135 -11.53 1.74 -7.77
N LEU A 136 -12.36 1.63 -8.82
CA LEU A 136 -11.96 1.12 -10.12
C LEU A 136 -10.92 2.03 -10.80
N LEU A 137 -11.11 3.34 -10.73
CA LEU A 137 -10.17 4.31 -11.30
C LEU A 137 -8.79 4.20 -10.62
N ASN A 138 -8.76 4.25 -9.29
CA ASN A 138 -7.51 4.11 -8.53
C ASN A 138 -6.80 2.78 -8.82
N HIS A 139 -7.55 1.68 -8.82
CA HIS A 139 -6.99 0.36 -9.13
C HIS A 139 -6.43 0.31 -10.55
N SER A 140 -7.13 0.90 -11.52
CA SER A 140 -6.69 0.97 -12.91
C SER A 140 -5.41 1.78 -13.06
N TYR A 141 -5.29 2.91 -12.36
CA TYR A 141 -4.09 3.74 -12.41
C TYR A 141 -2.86 3.00 -11.89
N TRP A 142 -3.03 2.25 -10.80
CA TRP A 142 -1.98 1.41 -10.25
C TRP A 142 -1.54 0.33 -11.24
N VAL A 143 -2.49 -0.43 -11.80
CA VAL A 143 -2.20 -1.51 -12.76
C VAL A 143 -1.51 -0.98 -14.01
N ILE A 144 -1.98 0.15 -14.56
CA ILE A 144 -1.38 0.79 -15.73
C ILE A 144 0.03 1.25 -15.41
N GLY A 145 0.23 1.93 -14.27
CA GLY A 145 1.55 2.35 -13.80
C GLY A 145 2.51 1.16 -13.69
N SER A 146 2.10 0.08 -13.02
CA SER A 146 2.92 -1.12 -12.84
C SER A 146 3.25 -1.85 -14.12
N LEU A 147 2.32 -1.91 -15.08
CA LEU A 147 2.61 -2.44 -16.40
C LEU A 147 3.62 -1.59 -17.15
N ILE A 148 3.43 -0.26 -17.18
CA ILE A 148 4.37 0.65 -17.87
C ILE A 148 5.76 0.55 -17.23
N GLY A 149 5.83 0.58 -15.91
CA GLY A 149 7.09 0.46 -15.17
C GLY A 149 7.79 -0.87 -15.41
N SER A 150 7.05 -1.98 -15.42
CA SER A 150 7.63 -3.30 -15.65
C SER A 150 8.13 -3.48 -17.09
N LEU A 151 7.37 -3.02 -18.08
CA LEU A 151 7.80 -3.02 -19.47
C LEU A 151 9.03 -2.14 -19.67
N ALA A 152 9.01 -0.90 -19.13
CA ALA A 152 10.17 -0.02 -19.17
C ALA A 152 11.39 -0.65 -18.49
N GLY A 153 11.23 -1.22 -17.30
CA GLY A 153 12.30 -1.90 -16.56
C GLY A 153 12.86 -3.13 -17.27
N SER A 154 12.08 -3.80 -18.11
CA SER A 154 12.55 -4.96 -18.91
C SER A 154 13.30 -4.57 -20.19
N HIS A 155 13.03 -3.38 -20.74
CA HIS A 155 13.65 -2.91 -21.99
C HIS A 155 14.85 -1.98 -21.76
N PHE A 156 14.89 -1.28 -20.61
CA PHE A 156 15.97 -0.39 -20.24
C PHE A 156 16.81 -1.03 -19.13
N SER A 157 18.08 -1.28 -19.41
CA SER A 157 19.06 -1.70 -18.39
C SER A 157 19.37 -0.49 -17.50
N PHE A 158 18.75 -0.43 -16.32
CA PHE A 158 19.13 0.53 -15.29
C PHE A 158 20.40 0.05 -14.58
N ASP A 159 21.26 1.01 -14.22
CA ASP A 159 22.45 0.72 -13.43
C ASP A 159 22.04 0.17 -12.06
N THR A 160 22.55 -1.02 -11.73
CA THR A 160 22.25 -1.71 -10.47
C THR A 160 22.74 -0.96 -9.25
N GLN A 161 23.72 -0.05 -9.38
CA GLN A 161 24.15 0.81 -8.28
C GLN A 161 23.04 1.77 -7.80
N GLY A 162 22.18 2.24 -8.70
CA GLY A 162 21.03 3.08 -8.33
C GLY A 162 19.95 2.32 -7.53
N MET A 163 19.97 0.99 -7.56
CA MET A 163 18.90 0.16 -7.00
C MET A 163 18.95 0.05 -5.48
N GLU A 164 20.14 -0.03 -4.89
CA GLU A 164 20.29 0.01 -3.43
C GLU A 164 19.75 1.32 -2.86
N PHE A 165 19.97 2.43 -3.59
CA PHE A 165 19.38 3.72 -3.27
C PHE A 165 17.86 3.69 -3.39
N VAL A 166 17.29 3.16 -4.48
CA VAL A 166 15.83 3.08 -4.67
C VAL A 166 15.15 2.25 -3.59
N MET A 167 15.70 1.09 -3.23
CA MET A 167 15.14 0.26 -2.15
C MET A 167 15.15 1.00 -0.82
N THR A 168 16.28 1.62 -0.47
CA THR A 168 16.41 2.41 0.76
C THR A 168 15.46 3.60 0.75
N ALA A 169 15.36 4.32 -0.37
CA ALA A 169 14.46 5.44 -0.54
C ALA A 169 12.99 5.04 -0.39
N ILE A 170 12.58 3.87 -0.89
CA ILE A 170 11.21 3.36 -0.71
C ILE A 170 10.90 3.15 0.77
N PHE A 171 11.79 2.52 1.54
CA PHE A 171 11.57 2.36 2.99
C PHE A 171 11.51 3.70 3.72
N ILE A 172 12.37 4.67 3.34
CA ILE A 172 12.33 6.02 3.90
C ILE A 172 11.01 6.71 3.56
N VAL A 173 10.56 6.65 2.31
CA VAL A 173 9.28 7.25 1.89
C VAL A 173 8.12 6.60 2.62
N LEU A 174 8.06 5.27 2.69
CA LEU A 174 7.03 4.55 3.45
C LEU A 174 7.03 4.94 4.94
N PHE A 175 8.20 5.04 5.55
CA PHE A 175 8.34 5.51 6.93
C PHE A 175 7.85 6.96 7.08
N MET A 176 8.26 7.86 6.19
CA MET A 176 7.88 9.27 6.20
C MET A 176 6.37 9.47 5.99
N GLU A 177 5.75 8.67 5.13
CA GLU A 177 4.29 8.67 4.95
C GLU A 177 3.58 8.23 6.23
N GLN A 178 4.04 7.16 6.89
CA GLN A 178 3.48 6.77 8.19
C GLN A 178 3.71 7.85 9.25
N TYR A 179 4.90 8.44 9.28
CA TYR A 179 5.28 9.48 10.23
C TYR A 179 4.39 10.71 10.10
N LYS A 180 4.21 11.24 8.88
CA LYS A 180 3.37 12.43 8.63
C LYS A 180 1.90 12.20 8.92
N ARG A 181 1.41 10.97 8.73
CA ARG A 181 -0.01 10.65 8.91
C ARG A 181 -0.39 10.47 10.37
N ASN A 182 0.54 10.08 11.22
CA ASN A 182 0.27 9.83 12.62
C ASN A 182 0.48 11.11 13.44
N THR A 183 -0.49 11.50 14.24
CA THR A 183 -0.36 12.67 15.12
C THR A 183 0.60 12.41 16.28
N ASN A 184 0.73 11.15 16.70
CA ASN A 184 1.64 10.73 17.75
C ASN A 184 2.88 10.02 17.19
N HIS A 185 4.02 10.71 17.26
CA HIS A 185 5.30 10.23 16.74
C HIS A 185 6.06 9.32 17.71
N LYS A 186 5.55 9.12 18.94
CA LYS A 186 6.18 8.23 19.94
C LYS A 186 6.41 6.82 19.39
N ASN A 187 5.46 6.30 18.61
CA ASN A 187 5.55 4.98 17.98
C ASN A 187 6.71 4.88 16.97
N ALA A 188 6.93 5.95 16.19
CA ALA A 188 8.00 5.98 15.21
C ALA A 188 9.37 5.98 15.90
N TRP A 189 9.54 6.80 16.95
CA TRP A 189 10.78 6.82 17.74
C TRP A 189 11.05 5.51 18.46
N LEU A 190 10.01 4.90 19.04
CA LEU A 190 10.11 3.59 19.68
C LEU A 190 10.60 2.52 18.68
N GLY A 191 10.04 2.53 17.46
CA GLY A 191 10.48 1.63 16.40
C GLY A 191 11.93 1.82 15.97
N ILE A 192 12.39 3.07 15.86
CA ILE A 192 13.81 3.35 15.57
C ILE A 192 14.70 2.80 16.68
N VAL A 193 14.37 3.05 17.95
CA VAL A 193 15.16 2.57 19.09
C VAL A 193 15.22 1.05 19.10
N ILE A 194 14.07 0.37 18.96
CA ILE A 194 14.00 -1.09 18.93
C ILE A 194 14.82 -1.63 17.74
N ALA A 195 14.70 -1.05 16.55
CA ALA A 195 15.44 -1.48 15.38
C ALA A 195 16.96 -1.36 15.58
N VAL A 196 17.44 -0.23 16.11
CA VAL A 196 18.87 0.00 16.37
C VAL A 196 19.41 -0.96 17.44
N VAL A 197 18.67 -1.14 18.53
CA VAL A 197 19.06 -2.07 19.61
C VAL A 197 19.09 -3.52 19.10
N CYS A 198 18.08 -3.93 18.33
CA CYS A 198 18.06 -5.26 17.74
C CYS A 198 19.19 -5.48 16.74
N LEU A 199 19.51 -4.48 15.91
CA LEU A 199 20.60 -4.57 14.96
C LEU A 199 21.96 -4.71 15.68
N ALA A 200 22.16 -3.96 16.75
CA ALA A 200 23.37 -4.02 17.56
C ALA A 200 23.55 -5.36 18.28
N LEU A 201 22.46 -5.99 18.73
CA LEU A 201 22.50 -7.22 19.53
C LEU A 201 22.45 -8.51 18.71
N PHE A 202 21.67 -8.53 17.61
CA PHE A 202 21.34 -9.76 16.88
C PHE A 202 21.90 -9.81 15.44
N GLY A 203 22.58 -8.75 14.99
CA GLY A 203 23.14 -8.68 13.63
C GLY A 203 22.06 -8.61 12.53
N THR A 204 22.48 -8.55 11.27
CA THR A 204 21.58 -8.28 10.13
C THR A 204 20.57 -9.39 9.83
N GLU A 205 20.85 -10.64 10.22
CA GLU A 205 20.00 -11.79 9.86
C GLU A 205 18.68 -11.85 10.66
N TYR A 206 18.74 -11.62 11.98
CA TYR A 206 17.58 -11.80 12.86
C TYR A 206 16.97 -10.48 13.35
N PHE A 207 17.64 -9.34 13.13
CA PHE A 207 17.18 -8.07 13.70
C PHE A 207 15.75 -7.73 13.31
N LEU A 208 15.38 -8.00 12.05
CA LEU A 208 14.12 -7.51 11.48
C LEU A 208 12.92 -8.20 12.13
N LEU A 209 12.99 -9.53 12.31
CA LEU A 209 11.94 -10.30 12.98
C LEU A 209 11.84 -9.95 14.47
N ILE A 210 12.99 -9.90 15.17
CA ILE A 210 13.02 -9.60 16.60
C ILE A 210 12.49 -8.19 16.87
N ALA A 211 12.90 -7.21 16.04
CA ALA A 211 12.41 -5.84 16.13
C ALA A 211 10.90 -5.75 15.90
N LEU A 212 10.35 -6.49 14.93
CA LEU A 212 8.90 -6.53 14.69
C LEU A 212 8.13 -7.12 15.87
N VAL A 213 8.60 -8.25 16.43
CA VAL A 213 7.95 -8.88 17.58
C VAL A 213 7.99 -7.94 18.80
N LEU A 214 9.14 -7.34 19.08
CA LEU A 214 9.28 -6.38 20.18
C LEU A 214 8.44 -5.13 19.97
N MET A 215 8.33 -4.65 18.73
CA MET A 215 7.45 -3.54 18.37
C MET A 215 5.99 -3.86 18.64
N VAL A 216 5.50 -5.02 18.20
CA VAL A 216 4.11 -5.45 18.45
C VAL A 216 3.86 -5.59 19.94
N LEU A 217 4.76 -6.23 20.69
CA LEU A 217 4.66 -6.36 22.14
C LEU A 217 4.63 -4.99 22.83
N ALA A 218 5.52 -4.08 22.43
CA ALA A 218 5.57 -2.74 23.00
C ALA A 218 4.28 -1.94 22.67
N LEU A 219 3.74 -2.06 21.46
CA LEU A 219 2.46 -1.43 21.09
C LEU A 219 1.29 -2.00 21.89
N ILE A 220 1.26 -3.30 22.18
CA ILE A 220 0.22 -3.92 22.99
C ILE A 220 0.34 -3.48 24.46
N LEU A 221 1.55 -3.50 25.02
CA LEU A 221 1.81 -3.18 26.42
C LEU A 221 1.65 -1.69 26.73
N PHE A 222 2.13 -0.83 25.83
CA PHE A 222 2.12 0.62 26.01
C PHE A 222 1.00 1.33 25.25
N ARG A 223 -0.01 0.58 24.76
CA ARG A 223 -1.15 1.09 23.99
C ARG A 223 -1.74 2.37 24.59
N LYS A 224 -2.03 2.37 25.91
CA LYS A 224 -2.63 3.51 26.62
C LYS A 224 -1.72 4.75 26.72
N GLN A 225 -0.40 4.59 26.68
CA GLN A 225 0.55 5.71 26.76
C GLN A 225 0.94 6.26 25.37
N LEU A 226 0.72 5.45 24.34
CA LEU A 226 1.00 5.74 22.93
C LEU A 226 -0.23 6.24 22.16
N GLU A 227 -1.44 6.05 22.68
CA GLU A 227 -2.68 6.66 22.17
C GLU A 227 -2.90 8.10 22.70
N CYS A 228 -2.10 8.55 23.68
CA CYS A 228 -2.14 9.91 24.26
C CYS A 228 -1.08 10.87 23.71
#